data_AF-A0A7W1AD81-F1
#
_entry.id   AF-A0A7W1AD81-F1
#
_cell.length_a   1.000
_cell.length_b   1.000
_cell.length_c   1.000
_cell.angle_alpha   90.00
_cell.angle_beta   90.00
_cell.angle_gamma   90.00
#
_symmetry.space_group_name_H-M   'P 1'
#
loop_
_entity.id
_entity.type
_entity.pdbx_description
1 polymer ?
#
loop_
_entity_poly.entity_id
_entity_poly.type
_entity_poly.pdbx_seq_one_letter_code
_entity_poly.pdbx_strand_id
1 'polypeptide(L)'
;TKLTPYTESVERSAGLVAELKTRGFDIRYFNIGGGLGIPYKEEETPTPKELVDAIRPMLEATGTKILCEMGRYIAGGAGVLMTSVIYRKKSGEKSFIVADAGMNDLLRPSLYEAHHEVLAVNEDGSVANADLVGPVCESGDYLARDRELPDASEGDVLAIMDAGAYGFSMASNYNSRPRPAEVMVKGDRWAVVREREHSADLVKGELVPAFL
;
A
#
# COMPACT_ATOMS: atom_id res chain seq x y z
N THR A 1 0.10 -6.99 -13.33
CA THR A 1 -0.77 -6.23 -14.28
C THR A 1 -0.59 -6.73 -15.69
N LYS A 2 -1.65 -6.88 -16.49
CA LYS A 2 -1.53 -7.22 -17.92
C LYS A 2 -1.62 -5.94 -18.75
N LEU A 3 -0.89 -5.87 -19.88
CA LEU A 3 -0.92 -4.71 -20.77
C LEU A 3 -2.20 -4.65 -21.64
N THR A 4 -2.82 -5.79 -21.93
CA THR A 4 -3.99 -5.88 -22.83
C THR A 4 -5.15 -4.94 -22.45
N PRO A 5 -5.58 -4.84 -21.18
CA PRO A 5 -6.65 -3.91 -20.81
C PRO A 5 -6.27 -2.44 -21.03
N TYR A 6 -5.00 -2.08 -20.89
CA TYR A 6 -4.52 -0.71 -21.18
C TYR A 6 -4.59 -0.40 -22.66
N THR A 7 -4.06 -1.31 -23.49
CA THR A 7 -4.04 -1.11 -24.94
C THR A 7 -5.46 -1.00 -25.49
N GLU A 8 -6.38 -1.87 -25.08
CA GLU A 8 -7.79 -1.83 -25.50
C GLU A 8 -8.49 -0.54 -25.05
N SER A 9 -8.24 -0.09 -23.82
CA SER A 9 -8.84 1.14 -23.29
C SER A 9 -8.34 2.39 -24.04
N VAL A 10 -7.03 2.45 -24.32
CA VAL A 10 -6.43 3.55 -25.08
C VAL A 10 -6.94 3.55 -26.52
N GLU A 11 -7.02 2.39 -27.18
CA GLU A 11 -7.53 2.26 -28.54
C GLU A 11 -8.95 2.83 -28.67
N ARG A 12 -9.87 2.38 -27.80
CA ARG A 12 -11.27 2.84 -27.78
C ARG A 12 -11.36 4.34 -27.51
N SER A 13 -10.60 4.83 -26.53
CA SER A 13 -10.61 6.24 -26.16
C SER A 13 -10.01 7.12 -27.25
N ALA A 14 -8.97 6.66 -27.96
CA ALA A 14 -8.40 7.36 -29.11
C ALA A 14 -9.39 7.45 -30.27
N GLY A 15 -10.16 6.39 -30.51
CA GLY A 15 -11.28 6.40 -31.47
C GLY A 15 -12.33 7.46 -31.12
N LEU A 16 -12.71 7.56 -29.85
CA LEU A 16 -13.64 8.59 -29.38
C LEU A 16 -13.07 10.01 -29.56
N VAL A 17 -11.78 10.22 -29.28
CA VAL A 17 -11.13 11.52 -29.50
C VAL A 17 -11.17 11.91 -30.98
N ALA A 18 -10.93 10.97 -31.89
CA ALA A 18 -11.04 11.23 -33.33
C ALA A 18 -12.48 11.63 -33.71
N GLU A 19 -13.50 10.90 -33.23
CA GLU A 19 -14.91 11.20 -33.47
C GLU A 19 -15.31 12.59 -32.93
N LEU A 20 -14.86 12.95 -31.74
CA LEU A 20 -15.15 14.27 -31.17
C LEU A 20 -14.49 15.39 -31.97
N LYS A 21 -13.26 15.19 -32.46
CA LYS A 21 -12.60 16.17 -33.31
C LYS A 21 -13.33 16.40 -34.64
N THR A 22 -13.88 15.36 -35.28
CA THR A 22 -14.68 15.54 -36.52
C THR A 22 -15.97 16.32 -36.29
N ARG A 23 -16.48 16.32 -35.05
CA ARG A 23 -17.64 17.12 -34.62
C ARG A 23 -17.29 18.56 -34.21
N GLY A 24 -16.03 18.97 -34.33
CA GLY A 24 -15.57 20.32 -34.05
C GLY A 24 -15.17 20.59 -32.60
N PHE A 25 -15.05 19.56 -31.76
CA PHE A 25 -14.53 19.74 -30.40
C PHE A 25 -12.99 19.85 -30.39
N ASP A 26 -12.48 20.90 -29.73
CA ASP A 26 -11.04 21.07 -29.50
C ASP A 26 -10.55 20.21 -28.32
N ILE A 27 -10.32 18.93 -28.59
CA ILE A 27 -9.76 18.00 -27.60
C ILE A 27 -8.25 18.21 -27.50
N ARG A 28 -7.82 18.81 -26.39
CA ARG A 28 -6.42 19.17 -26.12
C ARG A 28 -5.65 18.18 -25.24
N TYR A 29 -6.36 17.38 -24.45
CA TYR A 29 -5.76 16.48 -23.46
C TYR A 29 -6.30 15.07 -23.60
N PHE A 30 -5.42 14.09 -23.38
CA PHE A 30 -5.78 12.68 -23.25
C PHE A 30 -5.17 12.15 -21.96
N ASN A 31 -6.02 11.78 -21.02
CA ASN A 31 -5.60 11.22 -19.75
C ASN A 31 -5.68 9.69 -19.82
N ILE A 32 -4.54 9.02 -19.67
CA ILE A 32 -4.47 7.54 -19.69
C ILE A 32 -4.83 6.93 -18.33
N GLY A 33 -5.11 7.76 -17.32
CA GLY A 33 -5.34 7.33 -15.95
C GLY A 33 -4.07 6.78 -15.29
N GLY A 34 -4.28 5.97 -14.26
CA GLY A 34 -3.23 5.25 -13.53
C GLY A 34 -3.43 3.74 -13.62
N GLY A 35 -2.94 3.04 -12.59
CA GLY A 35 -3.21 1.60 -12.38
C GLY A 35 -2.07 0.66 -12.79
N LEU A 36 -0.89 1.19 -13.15
CA LEU A 36 0.27 0.34 -13.38
C LEU A 36 0.59 -0.36 -12.06
N GLY A 37 0.72 -1.68 -12.10
CA GLY A 37 0.96 -2.49 -10.92
C GLY A 37 2.41 -2.38 -10.46
N ILE A 38 2.65 -2.84 -9.23
CA ILE A 38 3.98 -3.10 -8.68
C ILE A 38 4.02 -4.56 -8.24
N PRO A 39 5.19 -5.20 -8.18
CA PRO A 39 5.31 -6.55 -7.67
C PRO A 39 5.11 -6.53 -6.15
N TYR A 40 4.16 -7.31 -5.63
CA TYR A 40 4.00 -7.54 -4.18
C TYR A 40 4.62 -8.87 -3.71
N LYS A 41 5.07 -9.68 -4.67
CA LYS A 41 5.76 -10.97 -4.53
C LYS A 41 6.73 -11.11 -5.72
N GLU A 42 7.34 -12.27 -5.90
CA GLU A 42 8.03 -12.74 -7.11
C GLU A 42 7.08 -12.86 -8.33
N GLU A 43 6.42 -11.77 -8.70
CA GLU A 43 5.58 -11.68 -9.89
C GLU A 43 6.15 -10.68 -10.89
N GLU A 44 6.06 -11.00 -12.17
CA GLU A 44 6.42 -10.06 -13.23
C GLU A 44 5.32 -9.02 -13.41
N THR A 45 5.70 -7.74 -13.32
CA THR A 45 4.82 -6.62 -13.64
C THR A 45 5.40 -5.79 -14.79
N PRO A 46 4.58 -5.33 -15.74
CA PRO A 46 5.05 -4.48 -16.82
C PRO A 46 5.74 -3.23 -16.30
N THR A 47 6.84 -2.89 -16.92
CA THR A 47 7.55 -1.63 -16.69
C THR A 47 6.79 -0.46 -17.32
N PRO A 48 7.03 0.78 -16.85
CA PRO A 48 6.50 1.98 -17.49
C PRO A 48 6.89 2.07 -18.96
N LYS A 49 8.11 1.61 -19.30
CA LYS A 49 8.58 1.60 -20.68
C LYS A 49 7.74 0.68 -21.55
N GLU A 50 7.48 -0.55 -21.11
CA GLU A 50 6.65 -1.50 -21.85
C GLU A 50 5.21 -0.99 -22.02
N LEU A 51 4.64 -0.38 -20.97
CA LEU A 51 3.34 0.26 -21.06
C LEU A 51 3.33 1.37 -22.11
N VAL A 52 4.28 2.31 -22.05
CA VAL A 52 4.36 3.43 -22.98
C VAL A 52 4.60 2.93 -24.41
N ASP A 53 5.50 1.98 -24.62
CA ASP A 53 5.81 1.46 -25.95
C ASP A 53 4.57 0.78 -26.59
N ALA A 54 3.74 0.11 -25.78
CA ALA A 54 2.51 -0.53 -26.26
C ALA A 54 1.41 0.46 -26.69
N ILE A 55 1.37 1.66 -26.10
CA ILE A 55 0.27 2.62 -26.33
C ILE A 55 0.68 3.87 -27.12
N ARG A 56 1.98 4.15 -27.22
CA ARG A 56 2.53 5.35 -27.87
C ARG A 56 1.94 5.63 -29.25
N PRO A 57 1.87 4.67 -30.19
CA PRO A 57 1.37 4.97 -31.54
C PRO A 57 -0.07 5.50 -31.53
N MET A 58 -0.93 4.92 -30.68
CA MET A 58 -2.32 5.34 -30.54
C MET A 58 -2.43 6.74 -29.92
N LEU A 59 -1.59 7.03 -28.92
CA LEU A 59 -1.56 8.34 -28.26
C LEU A 59 -1.05 9.44 -29.18
N GLU A 60 0.03 9.19 -29.94
CA GLU A 60 0.60 10.14 -30.89
C GLU A 60 -0.41 10.50 -31.99
N ALA A 61 -1.19 9.52 -32.47
CA ALA A 61 -2.26 9.74 -33.45
C ALA A 61 -3.36 10.70 -32.96
N THR A 62 -3.53 10.85 -31.64
CA THR A 62 -4.52 11.80 -31.09
C THR A 62 -4.09 13.25 -31.26
N GLY A 63 -2.79 13.54 -31.36
CA GLY A 63 -2.26 14.91 -31.38
C GLY A 63 -2.64 15.73 -30.14
N THR A 64 -2.79 15.07 -28.98
CA THR A 64 -3.17 15.71 -27.71
C THR A 64 -2.01 15.73 -26.72
N LYS A 65 -2.11 16.55 -25.69
CA LYS A 65 -1.20 16.47 -24.53
C LYS A 65 -1.59 15.27 -23.65
N ILE A 66 -0.65 14.36 -23.45
CA ILE A 66 -0.88 13.15 -22.65
C ILE A 66 -0.71 13.46 -21.15
N LEU A 67 -1.64 12.96 -20.34
CA LEU A 67 -1.62 13.00 -18.87
C LEU A 67 -1.65 11.57 -18.32
N CYS A 68 -1.10 11.35 -17.14
CA CYS A 68 -1.13 10.08 -16.41
C CYS A 68 -1.30 10.29 -14.89
N GLU A 69 -1.82 9.30 -14.19
CA GLU A 69 -2.25 9.37 -12.78
C GLU A 69 -1.66 8.22 -11.95
N MET A 70 -0.35 7.99 -12.06
CA MET A 70 0.32 6.85 -11.42
C MET A 70 0.49 7.06 -9.92
N GLY A 71 -0.44 6.54 -9.11
CA GLY A 71 -0.32 6.54 -7.65
C GLY A 71 0.54 5.39 -7.13
N ARG A 72 0.00 4.16 -7.16
CA ARG A 72 0.63 2.95 -6.60
C ARG A 72 2.05 2.72 -7.09
N TYR A 73 2.28 2.95 -8.39
CA TYR A 73 3.58 2.74 -9.01
C TYR A 73 4.68 3.65 -8.43
N ILE A 74 4.33 4.88 -8.05
CA ILE A 74 5.28 5.84 -7.48
C ILE A 74 5.50 5.56 -5.99
N ALA A 75 4.43 5.40 -5.22
CA ALA A 75 4.51 5.39 -3.76
C ALA A 75 4.62 4.00 -3.14
N GLY A 76 4.14 2.94 -3.81
CA GLY A 76 3.95 1.62 -3.20
C GLY A 76 5.24 1.02 -2.65
N GLY A 77 6.22 0.76 -3.51
CA GLY A 77 7.52 0.22 -3.12
C GLY A 77 8.45 1.22 -2.40
N ALA A 78 8.03 2.49 -2.27
CA ALA A 78 8.80 3.52 -1.58
C ALA A 78 8.56 3.54 -0.06
N GLY A 79 7.51 2.86 0.42
CA GLY A 79 7.16 2.82 1.84
C GLY A 79 7.20 1.41 2.42
N VAL A 80 7.70 1.32 3.64
CA VAL A 80 7.69 0.10 4.46
C VAL A 80 7.03 0.42 5.80
N LEU A 81 6.24 -0.51 6.32
CA LEU A 81 5.69 -0.40 7.68
C LEU A 81 6.59 -1.20 8.63
N MET A 82 7.21 -0.50 9.56
CA MET A 82 8.04 -1.09 10.61
C MET A 82 7.18 -1.43 11.82
N THR A 83 7.35 -2.63 12.38
CA THR A 83 6.61 -3.08 13.56
C THR A 83 7.49 -3.91 14.48
N SER A 84 7.30 -3.77 15.79
CA SER A 84 8.00 -4.57 16.79
C SER A 84 7.14 -5.78 17.18
N VAL A 85 7.76 -6.93 17.37
CA VAL A 85 7.10 -8.11 17.92
C VAL A 85 6.87 -7.90 19.42
N ILE A 86 5.62 -7.94 19.84
CA ILE A 86 5.24 -7.84 21.26
C ILE A 86 5.44 -9.20 21.94
N TYR A 87 4.93 -10.28 21.35
CA TYR A 87 5.12 -11.64 21.87
C TYR A 87 4.74 -12.69 20.83
N ARG A 88 5.08 -13.95 21.13
CA ARG A 88 4.63 -15.10 20.34
C ARG A 88 3.60 -15.91 21.11
N LYS A 89 2.64 -16.47 20.39
CA LYS A 89 1.62 -17.34 20.96
C LYS A 89 1.45 -18.57 20.08
N LYS A 90 1.27 -19.72 20.72
CA LYS A 90 0.82 -20.94 20.07
C LYS A 90 -0.61 -21.24 20.51
N SER A 91 -1.48 -21.56 19.57
CA SER A 91 -2.86 -21.97 19.84
C SER A 91 -3.19 -23.19 19.00
N GLY A 92 -3.20 -24.37 19.64
CA GLY A 92 -3.27 -25.65 18.93
C GLY A 92 -2.07 -25.82 18.00
N GLU A 93 -2.34 -26.02 16.71
CA GLU A 93 -1.31 -26.19 15.69
C GLU A 93 -0.82 -24.85 15.10
N LYS A 94 -1.56 -23.75 15.32
CA LYS A 94 -1.20 -22.43 14.79
C LYS A 94 -0.22 -21.68 15.68
N SER A 95 0.78 -21.07 15.05
CA SER A 95 1.71 -20.13 15.66
C SER A 95 1.38 -18.70 15.24
N PHE A 96 1.49 -17.77 16.18
CA PHE A 96 1.21 -16.35 15.99
C PHE A 96 2.41 -15.54 16.41
N ILE A 97 2.82 -14.61 15.57
CA ILE A 97 3.72 -13.51 15.90
C ILE A 97 2.83 -12.28 16.09
N VAL A 98 2.77 -11.76 17.31
CA VAL A 98 1.91 -10.60 17.64
C VAL A 98 2.75 -9.34 17.55
N ALA A 99 2.41 -8.47 16.62
CA ALA A 99 3.11 -7.21 16.34
C ALA A 99 2.40 -6.01 17.00
N ASP A 100 3.09 -4.88 17.08
CA ASP A 100 2.53 -3.61 17.56
C ASP A 100 1.80 -2.80 16.48
N ALA A 101 1.96 -3.17 15.20
CA ALA A 101 1.14 -2.68 14.11
C ALA A 101 -0.05 -3.62 13.89
N GLY A 102 -1.16 -3.08 13.39
CA GLY A 102 -2.34 -3.86 13.01
C GLY A 102 -3.06 -3.31 11.78
N MET A 103 -4.26 -3.80 11.55
CA MET A 103 -5.13 -3.41 10.43
C MET A 103 -5.51 -1.93 10.46
N ASN A 104 -5.45 -1.28 11.63
CA ASN A 104 -5.65 0.15 11.76
C ASN A 104 -4.47 0.96 11.16
N ASP A 105 -3.29 0.36 11.03
CA ASP A 105 -2.09 0.99 10.45
C ASP A 105 -1.92 0.61 8.97
N LEU A 106 -2.18 -0.66 8.63
CA LEU A 106 -2.17 -1.18 7.27
C LEU A 106 -3.39 -2.09 7.04
N LEU A 107 -4.45 -1.50 6.48
CA LEU A 107 -5.73 -2.18 6.31
C LEU A 107 -5.75 -3.22 5.17
N ARG A 108 -4.80 -3.15 4.23
CA ARG A 108 -4.85 -3.90 2.97
C ARG A 108 -4.91 -5.44 3.14
N PRO A 109 -4.12 -6.08 4.00
CA PRO A 109 -4.21 -7.53 4.19
C PRO A 109 -5.58 -7.94 4.72
N SER A 110 -6.12 -7.23 5.71
CA SER A 110 -7.43 -7.51 6.29
C SER A 110 -8.58 -7.28 5.30
N LEU A 111 -8.53 -6.18 4.53
CA LEU A 111 -9.63 -5.77 3.64
C LEU A 111 -9.63 -6.46 2.28
N TYR A 112 -8.46 -6.75 1.72
CA TYR A 112 -8.32 -7.25 0.36
C TYR A 112 -7.62 -8.61 0.28
N GLU A 113 -7.27 -9.20 1.42
CA GLU A 113 -6.37 -10.37 1.49
C GLU A 113 -5.05 -10.10 0.75
N ALA A 114 -4.62 -8.83 0.74
CA ALA A 114 -3.47 -8.39 -0.04
C ALA A 114 -2.16 -8.91 0.57
N HIS A 115 -1.31 -9.45 -0.29
CA HIS A 115 0.04 -9.84 0.06
C HIS A 115 0.95 -8.62 0.25
N HIS A 116 1.76 -8.66 1.29
CA HIS A 116 2.93 -7.80 1.52
C HIS A 116 4.07 -8.69 2.01
N GLU A 117 5.27 -8.49 1.50
CA GLU A 117 6.42 -9.26 1.99
C GLU A 117 6.78 -8.84 3.42
N VAL A 118 7.24 -9.78 4.24
CA VAL A 118 7.59 -9.54 5.64
C VAL A 118 9.05 -9.96 5.85
N LEU A 119 9.89 -8.98 6.17
CA LEU A 119 11.33 -9.19 6.39
C LEU A 119 11.69 -8.86 7.84
N ALA A 120 12.71 -9.51 8.39
CA ALA A 120 13.30 -9.10 9.67
C ALA A 120 14.35 -8.01 9.41
N VAL A 121 14.40 -6.98 10.26
CA VAL A 121 15.43 -5.94 10.15
C VAL A 121 16.82 -6.51 10.43
N ASN A 122 16.90 -7.43 11.38
CA ASN A 122 18.10 -8.20 11.67
C ASN A 122 17.85 -9.64 11.23
N GLU A 123 18.30 -9.99 10.03
CA GLU A 123 18.12 -11.33 9.48
C GLU A 123 19.19 -12.29 10.02
N ASP A 124 18.75 -13.45 10.51
CA ASP A 124 19.62 -14.60 10.79
C ASP A 124 19.32 -15.80 9.86
N GLY A 125 18.38 -15.62 8.92
CA GLY A 125 17.94 -16.63 7.96
C GLY A 125 16.97 -17.66 8.51
N SER A 126 16.57 -17.56 9.78
CA SER A 126 15.60 -18.47 10.39
C SER A 126 14.17 -18.10 9.99
N VAL A 127 13.37 -19.13 9.70
CA VAL A 127 11.98 -18.97 9.29
C VAL A 127 11.07 -19.93 10.06
N ALA A 128 9.83 -19.50 10.28
CA ALA A 128 8.78 -20.30 10.89
C ALA A 128 7.44 -20.04 10.21
N ASN A 129 6.61 -21.09 10.12
CA ASN A 129 5.25 -20.94 9.62
C ASN A 129 4.35 -20.36 10.71
N ALA A 130 3.77 -19.18 10.46
CA ALA A 130 2.98 -18.44 11.43
C ALA A 130 2.01 -17.43 10.77
N ASP A 131 1.04 -16.96 11.56
CA ASP A 131 0.25 -15.77 11.27
C ASP A 131 0.95 -14.55 11.93
N LEU A 132 1.22 -13.48 11.18
CA LEU A 132 1.61 -12.18 11.74
C LEU A 132 0.34 -11.37 11.99
N VAL A 133 0.02 -11.14 13.25
CA VAL A 133 -1.22 -10.49 13.68
C VAL A 133 -0.95 -9.22 14.47
N GLY A 134 -1.87 -8.28 14.42
CA GLY A 134 -1.80 -7.08 15.23
C GLY A 134 -2.49 -7.23 16.60
N PRO A 135 -2.56 -6.14 17.37
CA PRO A 135 -3.15 -6.11 18.71
C PRO A 135 -4.62 -5.64 18.72
N VAL A 136 -5.26 -5.45 17.56
CA VAL A 136 -6.66 -5.03 17.47
C VAL A 136 -7.57 -6.21 17.82
N CYS A 137 -8.68 -5.92 18.49
CA CYS A 137 -9.68 -6.89 18.93
C CYS A 137 -10.56 -7.39 17.78
N GLU A 138 -9.94 -7.83 16.67
CA GLU A 138 -10.62 -8.46 15.56
C GLU A 138 -9.89 -9.69 15.04
N SER A 139 -10.64 -10.74 14.71
CA SER A 139 -10.05 -11.93 14.08
C SER A 139 -9.48 -11.62 12.69
N GLY A 140 -9.93 -10.54 12.07
CA GLY A 140 -9.41 -10.02 10.80
C GLY A 140 -8.12 -9.20 10.94
N ASP A 141 -7.59 -8.99 12.14
CA ASP A 141 -6.37 -8.21 12.36
C ASP A 141 -5.10 -9.04 12.09
N TYR A 142 -4.86 -9.33 10.81
CA TYR A 142 -3.64 -9.96 10.35
C TYR A 142 -2.94 -9.09 9.32
N LEU A 143 -1.61 -9.14 9.34
CA LEU A 143 -0.71 -8.52 8.36
C LEU A 143 -0.14 -9.58 7.40
N ALA A 144 -0.04 -10.83 7.87
CA ALA A 144 0.26 -12.01 7.07
C ALA A 144 -0.43 -13.24 7.68
N ARG A 145 -0.94 -14.16 6.86
CA ARG A 145 -1.70 -15.33 7.29
C ARG A 145 -1.22 -16.59 6.57
N ASP A 146 -0.90 -17.63 7.33
CA ASP A 146 -0.44 -18.95 6.89
C ASP A 146 0.77 -18.86 5.97
N ARG A 147 1.84 -18.20 6.47
CA ARG A 147 3.05 -17.92 5.70
C ARG A 147 4.29 -18.37 6.46
N GLU A 148 5.29 -18.78 5.67
CA GLU A 148 6.67 -18.81 6.15
C GLU A 148 7.13 -17.37 6.36
N LEU A 149 7.47 -17.05 7.60
CA LEU A 149 7.86 -15.72 8.05
C LEU A 149 9.22 -15.80 8.75
N PRO A 150 9.96 -14.69 8.86
CA PRO A 150 11.13 -14.64 9.74
C PRO A 150 10.78 -15.14 11.15
N ASP A 151 11.65 -15.95 11.77
CA ASP A 151 11.40 -16.55 13.09
C ASP A 151 11.61 -15.54 14.24
N ALA A 152 10.92 -14.41 14.16
CA ALA A 152 11.11 -13.26 15.03
C ALA A 152 10.59 -13.51 16.45
N SER A 153 11.36 -13.06 17.43
CA SER A 153 11.09 -13.13 18.87
C SER A 153 10.63 -11.78 19.42
N GLU A 154 10.16 -11.76 20.67
CA GLU A 154 9.78 -10.52 21.36
C GLU A 154 10.90 -9.47 21.32
N GLY A 155 10.56 -8.25 20.92
CA GLY A 155 11.49 -7.13 20.76
C GLY A 155 12.12 -7.03 19.36
N ASP A 156 12.04 -8.07 18.52
CA ASP A 156 12.53 -8.00 17.15
C ASP A 156 11.67 -7.07 16.30
N VAL A 157 12.28 -6.48 15.28
CA VAL A 157 11.62 -5.55 14.35
C VAL A 157 11.43 -6.22 13.00
N LEU A 158 10.19 -6.16 12.50
CA LEU A 158 9.80 -6.62 11.18
C LEU A 158 9.49 -5.42 10.26
N ALA A 159 9.80 -5.58 8.99
CA ALA A 159 9.47 -4.65 7.91
C ALA A 159 8.43 -5.29 6.99
N ILE A 160 7.27 -4.65 6.88
CA ILE A 160 6.20 -5.03 5.96
C ILE A 160 6.36 -4.17 4.70
N MET A 161 6.74 -4.83 3.61
CA MET A 161 7.18 -4.21 2.37
C MET A 161 6.00 -3.62 1.57
N ASP A 162 6.27 -2.74 0.61
CA ASP A 162 5.29 -2.20 -0.34
C ASP A 162 4.06 -1.51 0.28
N ALA A 163 4.25 -0.90 1.45
CA ALA A 163 3.21 -0.26 2.26
C ALA A 163 3.03 1.24 1.96
N GLY A 164 3.79 1.82 1.03
CA GLY A 164 3.76 3.27 0.77
C GLY A 164 2.54 3.78 -0.01
N ALA A 165 1.77 2.89 -0.65
CA ALA A 165 0.53 3.24 -1.33
C ALA A 165 -0.66 2.51 -0.72
N TYR A 166 -1.71 3.26 -0.37
CA TYR A 166 -2.90 2.73 0.30
C TYR A 166 -2.57 2.04 1.64
N GLY A 167 -1.47 2.45 2.28
CA GLY A 167 -1.13 2.13 3.67
C GLY A 167 -1.68 3.22 4.58
N PHE A 168 -0.83 4.19 4.95
CA PHE A 168 -1.20 5.26 5.87
C PHE A 168 -2.45 6.05 5.44
N SER A 169 -2.69 6.23 4.14
CA SER A 169 -3.89 6.91 3.63
C SER A 169 -5.21 6.20 3.97
N MET A 170 -5.14 4.92 4.37
CA MET A 170 -6.28 4.12 4.86
C MET A 170 -6.17 3.81 6.36
N ALA A 171 -5.19 4.38 7.07
CA ALA A 171 -5.03 4.18 8.49
C ALA A 171 -6.18 4.83 9.29
N SER A 172 -6.55 4.21 10.40
CA SER A 172 -7.64 4.63 11.26
C SER A 172 -7.24 4.61 12.73
N ASN A 173 -8.10 5.17 13.58
CA ASN A 173 -7.96 5.10 15.04
C ASN A 173 -8.81 3.97 15.65
N TYR A 174 -9.09 2.92 14.88
CA TYR A 174 -9.86 1.78 15.40
C TYR A 174 -9.18 1.20 16.65
N ASN A 175 -9.98 0.81 17.64
CA ASN A 175 -9.53 0.43 18.98
C ASN A 175 -8.80 1.56 19.74
N SER A 176 -9.12 2.83 19.43
CA SER A 176 -8.51 4.01 20.06
C SER A 176 -6.98 4.01 19.97
N ARG A 177 -6.45 3.50 18.85
CA ARG A 177 -5.01 3.44 18.60
C ARG A 177 -4.57 4.71 17.87
N PRO A 178 -3.62 5.49 18.40
CA PRO A 178 -3.08 6.64 17.68
C PRO A 178 -2.33 6.19 16.43
N ARG A 179 -2.54 6.88 15.29
CA ARG A 179 -1.85 6.55 14.05
C ARG A 179 -0.33 6.75 14.19
N PRO A 180 0.48 5.94 13.49
CA PRO A 180 1.93 5.95 13.64
C PRO A 180 2.57 7.23 13.05
N ALA A 181 3.83 7.45 13.39
CA ALA A 181 4.65 8.46 12.73
C ALA A 181 5.03 7.99 11.31
N GLU A 182 5.30 8.92 10.41
CA GLU A 182 5.94 8.65 9.10
C GLU A 182 7.33 9.29 9.08
N VAL A 183 8.33 8.52 8.63
CA VAL A 183 9.72 8.96 8.51
C VAL A 183 10.16 8.90 7.06
N MET A 184 10.77 9.98 6.57
CA MET A 184 11.36 10.07 5.24
C MET A 184 12.87 9.87 5.33
N VAL A 185 13.41 8.98 4.50
CA VAL A 185 14.86 8.71 4.42
C VAL A 185 15.41 9.22 3.10
N LYS A 186 16.58 9.87 3.14
CA LYS A 186 17.34 10.30 1.96
C LYS A 186 18.83 10.11 2.19
N GLY A 187 19.37 9.02 1.65
CA GLY A 187 20.75 8.62 1.89
C GLY A 187 20.95 8.21 3.35
N ASP A 188 21.89 8.86 4.02
CA ASP A 188 22.21 8.68 5.45
C ASP A 188 21.38 9.56 6.40
N ARG A 189 20.48 10.40 5.86
CA ARG A 189 19.64 11.32 6.63
C ARG A 189 18.19 10.86 6.68
N TRP A 190 17.53 11.18 7.77
CA TRP A 190 16.10 10.94 7.96
C TRP A 190 15.43 12.11 8.67
N ALA A 191 14.11 12.23 8.49
CA ALA A 191 13.28 13.20 9.19
C ALA A 191 11.88 12.62 9.44
N VAL A 192 11.29 12.93 10.61
CA VAL A 192 9.86 12.71 10.84
C VAL A 192 9.08 13.69 9.97
N VAL A 193 8.31 13.17 9.03
CA VAL A 193 7.47 13.96 8.11
C VAL A 193 5.99 13.94 8.52
N ARG A 194 5.64 13.04 9.44
CA ARG A 194 4.36 13.03 10.15
C ARG A 194 4.59 12.56 11.58
N GLU A 195 4.17 13.36 12.55
CA GLU A 195 4.23 12.98 13.96
C GLU A 195 3.23 11.87 14.28
N ARG A 196 3.60 11.02 15.24
CA ARG A 196 2.68 10.03 15.82
C ARG A 196 1.56 10.77 16.55
N GLU A 197 0.33 10.31 16.39
CA GLU A 197 -0.77 10.84 17.19
C GLU A 197 -0.59 10.44 18.67
N HIS A 198 -1.11 11.27 19.57
CA HIS A 198 -1.14 10.97 20.99
C HIS A 198 -2.57 10.72 21.47
N SER A 199 -2.74 10.20 22.68
CA SER A 199 -4.07 9.91 23.24
C SER A 199 -4.99 11.13 23.24
N ALA A 200 -4.44 12.34 23.39
CA ALA A 200 -5.22 13.59 23.32
C ALA A 200 -5.77 13.88 21.91
N ASP A 201 -5.11 13.41 20.85
CA ASP A 201 -5.60 13.61 19.48
C ASP A 201 -6.85 12.78 19.17
N LEU A 202 -7.00 11.63 19.83
CA LEU A 202 -8.13 10.72 19.62
C LEU A 202 -9.48 11.34 19.96
N VAL A 203 -9.51 12.18 20.99
CA VAL A 203 -10.70 12.86 21.48
C VAL A 203 -10.74 14.33 21.04
N LYS A 204 -9.83 14.73 20.14
CA LYS A 204 -9.74 16.12 19.68
C LYS A 204 -11.00 16.49 18.91
N GLY A 205 -11.80 17.38 19.50
CA GLY A 205 -13.09 17.80 18.94
C GLY A 205 -14.29 17.14 19.61
N GLU A 206 -14.06 16.21 20.54
CA GLU A 206 -15.11 15.69 21.43
C GLU A 206 -15.29 16.63 22.63
N LEU A 207 -16.54 16.84 23.04
CA LEU A 207 -16.89 17.66 24.19
C LEU A 207 -17.77 16.84 25.13
N VAL A 208 -17.40 16.82 26.41
CA VAL A 208 -18.27 16.28 27.45
C VAL A 208 -19.35 17.34 27.74
N PRO A 209 -20.64 17.06 27.49
CA PRO A 209 -21.70 18.00 27.82
C PRO A 209 -21.71 18.30 29.32
N ALA A 210 -22.00 19.56 29.68
CA ALA A 210 -21.95 20.02 31.08
C ALA A 210 -22.95 19.32 32.04
N PHE A 211 -23.85 18.50 31.51
CA PHE A 211 -24.86 17.77 32.27
C PHE A 211 -24.52 16.29 32.53
N LEU A 212 -23.33 15.82 32.11
CA LEU A 212 -22.79 14.50 32.44
C LEU A 212 -21.89 14.55 33.67
#